data_AF-A0A3N5W1N3-F1
#
_entry.id   AF-A0A3N5W1N3-F1
#
_cell.length_a   1.000
_cell.length_b   1.000
_cell.length_c   1.000
_cell.angle_alpha   90.00
_cell.angle_beta   90.00
_cell.angle_gamma   90.00
#
_symmetry.space_group_name_H-M   'P 1'
#
loop_
_entity.id
_entity.type
_entity.pdbx_description
1 polymer ?
#
loop_
_entity_poly.entity_id
_entity_poly.type
_entity_poly.pdbx_seq_one_letter_code
_entity_poly.pdbx_strand_id
1 'polypeptide(L)' 'MKENFYILQYHIYTLALHQYLRNRIGDYDYERHFGGVFYIFLRGVDPEKGTEFGIYRDLPGKELIEALSRELIAQP' A
#
# COMPACT_ATOMS: atom_id res chain seq x y z
N MET A 1 -1.23 6.47 13.13
CA MET A 1 -1.58 5.39 12.19
C MET A 1 -2.84 4.61 12.60
N LYS A 2 -2.96 4.12 13.84
CA LYS A 2 -4.11 3.29 14.26
C LYS A 2 -5.41 4.08 14.48
N GLU A 3 -5.36 5.24 15.13
CA GLU A 3 -6.56 6.01 15.54
C GLU A 3 -7.43 6.48 14.37
N ASN A 4 -6.82 6.78 13.22
CA ASN A 4 -7.52 7.24 12.00
C ASN A 4 -7.69 6.13 10.96
N PHE A 5 -7.52 4.86 11.33
CA PHE A 5 -7.66 3.71 10.43
C PHE A 5 -6.80 3.77 9.16
N TYR A 6 -5.69 4.52 9.18
CA TYR A 6 -4.78 4.60 8.03
C TYR A 6 -4.26 3.22 7.61
N ILE A 7 -4.12 2.31 8.58
CA ILE A 7 -3.77 0.91 8.32
C ILE A 7 -4.79 0.26 7.40
N LEU A 8 -6.06 0.29 7.77
CA LEU A 8 -7.13 -0.26 6.93
C LEU A 8 -7.17 0.43 5.56
N GLN A 9 -7.05 1.76 5.54
CA GLN A 9 -7.11 2.55 4.33
C GLN A 9 -6.05 2.14 3.31
N TYR A 10 -4.78 2.02 3.71
CA TYR A 10 -3.76 1.65 2.71
C TYR A 10 -3.85 0.20 2.26
N HIS A 11 -4.36 -0.72 3.08
CA HIS A 11 -4.57 -2.09 2.62
C HIS A 11 -5.64 -2.15 1.52
N ILE A 12 -6.73 -1.39 1.67
CA ILE A 12 -7.77 -1.29 0.64
C ILE A 12 -7.21 -0.67 -0.65
N TYR A 13 -6.42 0.41 -0.53
CA TYR A 13 -5.80 1.04 -1.72
C TYR A 13 -4.73 0.15 -2.37
N THR A 14 -3.95 -0.56 -1.56
CA THR A 14 -2.96 -1.53 -2.05
C THR A 14 -3.66 -2.65 -2.81
N LEU A 15 -4.76 -3.19 -2.28
CA LEU A 15 -5.56 -4.21 -2.95
C LEU A 15 -6.12 -3.70 -4.29
N ALA A 16 -6.72 -2.51 -4.30
CA ALA A 16 -7.25 -1.91 -5.53
C ALA A 16 -6.15 -1.72 -6.59
N LEU A 17 -4.98 -1.22 -6.17
CA LEU A 17 -3.84 -1.01 -7.06
C LEU A 17 -3.24 -2.33 -7.55
N HIS A 18 -3.12 -3.32 -6.68
CA HIS A 18 -2.65 -4.67 -7.02
C HIS A 18 -3.49 -5.28 -8.15
N GLN A 19 -4.82 -5.23 -8.04
CA GLN A 19 -5.74 -5.74 -9.06
C GLN A 19 -5.64 -4.94 -10.36
N TYR A 20 -5.53 -3.62 -10.25
CA TYR A 20 -5.37 -2.75 -11.41
C TYR A 20 -4.09 -3.06 -12.19
N LEU A 21 -2.95 -3.20 -11.50
CA LEU A 21 -1.66 -3.50 -12.11
C LEU A 21 -1.64 -4.90 -12.74
N ARG A 22 -2.23 -5.89 -12.07
CA ARG A 22 -2.35 -7.27 -12.59
C ARG A 22 -3.07 -7.32 -13.94
N ASN A 23 -4.06 -6.47 -14.15
CA ASN A 23 -4.80 -6.40 -15.41
C ASN A 23 -4.07 -5.64 -16.52
N ARG A 24 -3.09 -4.79 -16.16
CA ARG A 24 -2.45 -3.85 -17.10
C ARG A 24 -1.03 -4.25 -17.47
N ILE A 25 -0.33 -4.96 -16.59
CA ILE A 25 1.07 -5.36 -16.77
C ILE A 25 1.09 -6.87 -17.05
N GLY A 26 1.65 -7.26 -18.20
CA GLY A 26 1.93 -8.66 -18.51
C GLY A 26 2.97 -9.22 -17.55
N ASP A 27 2.79 -10.46 -17.09
CA ASP A 27 3.66 -11.11 -16.09
C ASP A 27 3.84 -10.29 -14.80
N TYR A 28 2.78 -9.59 -14.38
CA TYR A 28 2.78 -8.81 -13.15
C TYR A 28 3.08 -9.69 -11.92
N ASP A 29 4.19 -9.36 -11.27
CA ASP A 29 4.57 -9.86 -9.95
C ASP A 29 4.55 -8.72 -8.92
N TYR A 30 3.87 -8.94 -7.79
CA TYR A 30 3.69 -7.92 -6.75
C TYR A 30 5.03 -7.47 -6.16
N GLU A 31 5.94 -8.39 -5.84
CA GLU A 31 7.21 -8.07 -5.17
C GLU A 31 8.15 -7.25 -6.07
N ARG A 32 8.07 -7.46 -7.38
CA ARG A 32 8.88 -6.72 -8.37
C ARG A 32 8.28 -5.38 -8.78
N HIS A 33 6.95 -5.29 -8.87
CA HIS A 33 6.29 -4.16 -9.50
C HIS A 33 5.58 -3.23 -8.51
N PHE A 34 5.25 -3.69 -7.30
CA PHE A 34 4.63 -2.85 -6.29
C PHE A 34 5.70 -2.16 -5.43
N GLY A 35 5.67 -0.82 -5.40
CA GLY A 35 6.70 0.01 -4.77
C GLY A 35 6.45 0.38 -3.30
N GLY A 36 5.37 -0.11 -2.68
CA GLY A 36 5.00 0.23 -1.31
C GLY A 36 4.06 1.42 -1.18
N VAL A 37 3.78 1.78 0.07
CA VAL A 37 2.83 2.79 0.51
C VAL A 37 3.58 3.90 1.24
N PHE A 38 3.22 5.14 0.94
CA PHE A 38 3.76 6.33 1.61
C PHE A 38 2.62 7.20 2.13
N TYR A 39 2.64 7.50 3.43
CA TYR A 39 1.81 8.54 4.03
C TYR A 39 2.68 9.73 4.40
N ILE A 40 2.41 10.86 3.77
CA ILE A 40 3.14 12.11 3.99
C ILE A 40 2.30 13.03 4.88
N PHE A 41 2.67 13.13 6.15
CA PHE A 41 2.12 14.06 7.12
C PHE A 41 2.76 15.43 6.93
N LEU A 42 2.16 16.25 6.07
CA LEU A 42 2.72 17.52 5.59
C LEU A 42 3.29 18.43 6.68
N ARG A 43 2.65 18.51 7.85
CA ARG A 43 3.11 19.36 8.96
C ARG A 43 4.37 18.85 9.67
N GLY A 44 4.69 17.57 9.49
CA GLY A 44 5.86 16.93 10.09
C GLY A 44 7.03 16.78 9.12
N VAL A 45 6.88 17.16 7.85
CA VAL A 45 7.96 17.12 6.86
C VAL A 45 8.85 18.34 7.06
N ASP A 46 10.09 18.10 7.45
CA ASP A 46 11.07 19.14 7.76
C ASP A 46 12.42 18.77 7.13
N PRO A 47 12.94 19.58 6.18
CA PRO A 47 14.22 19.32 5.53
C PRO A 47 15.40 19.16 6.50
N GLU A 48 15.36 19.79 7.67
CA GLU A 48 16.45 19.73 8.65
C GLU A 48 16.39 18.48 9.54
N LYS A 49 15.23 17.83 9.65
CA LYS A 49 15.02 16.66 10.52
C LYS A 49 15.14 15.32 9.79
N GLY A 50 15.27 15.34 8.47
CA GLY A 50 15.40 14.13 7.64
C GLY A 50 14.08 13.41 7.37
N THR A 51 14.12 12.35 6.54
CA THR A 51 12.92 11.67 6.03
C THR A 51 12.19 10.79 7.04
N GLU A 52 12.70 10.67 8.25
CA GLU A 52 12.09 9.87 9.33
C GLU A 52 10.94 10.63 10.02
N PHE A 53 10.88 11.95 9.84
CA PHE A 53 9.83 12.79 10.36
C PHE A 53 8.82 13.14 9.27
N GLY A 54 7.53 12.98 9.59
CA GLY A 54 6.43 13.32 8.69
C GLY A 54 6.19 12.34 7.54
N ILE A 55 6.99 11.27 7.38
CA ILE A 55 6.76 10.26 6.34
C ILE A 55 6.66 8.88 6.99
N TYR A 56 5.50 8.25 6.84
CA TYR A 56 5.30 6.85 7.15
C TYR A 56 5.41 6.02 5.87
N ARG A 57 6.07 4.87 5.97
CA ARG A 57 6.29 3.93 4.86
C ARG A 57 5.83 2.55 5.26
N ASP A 58 5.22 1.83 4.34
CA ASP A 58 4.92 0.41 4.51
C ASP A 58 5.03 -0.32 3.17
N LEU A 59 5.33 -1.61 3.22
CA LEU A 59 5.23 -2.52 2.08
C LEU A 59 4.41 -3.73 2.55
N PRO A 60 3.09 -3.73 2.34
CA PRO A 60 2.25 -4.84 2.76
C PRO A 60 2.73 -6.13 2.12
N GLY A 61 2.84 -7.21 2.92
CA GLY A 61 3.28 -8.51 2.43
C GLY A 61 2.36 -9.04 1.32
N LYS A 62 2.94 -9.69 0.32
CA LYS A 62 2.23 -10.26 -0.83
C LYS A 62 1.11 -11.21 -0.38
N GLU A 63 1.42 -12.06 0.60
CA GLU A 63 0.51 -13.08 1.12
C GLU A 63 -0.75 -12.45 1.72
N LEU A 64 -0.59 -11.31 2.40
CA LEU A 64 -1.72 -10.57 2.97
C LEU A 64 -2.59 -9.96 1.88
N ILE A 65 -1.99 -9.33 0.87
CA ILE A 65 -2.74 -8.72 -0.24
C ILE A 65 -3.46 -9.79 -1.08
N GLU A 66 -2.81 -10.92 -1.32
CA GLU A 66 -3.43 -12.07 -1.99
C GLU A 66 -4.58 -12.66 -1.17
N ALA A 67 -4.43 -12.76 0.16
CA ALA A 67 -5.51 -13.18 1.03
C ALA A 67 -6.70 -12.22 0.99
N LEU A 68 -6.45 -10.90 1.13
CA LEU A 68 -7.49 -9.89 1.02
C LEU A 68 -8.18 -9.92 -0.36
N SER A 69 -7.42 -10.15 -1.43
CA SER A 69 -7.98 -10.30 -2.76
C SER A 69 -8.92 -11.50 -2.87
N ARG A 70 -8.61 -12.63 -2.25
CA ARG A 70 -9.51 -13.80 -2.28
C ARG A 70 -10.79 -13.58 -1.46
N GLU A 71 -10.66 -12.95 -0.29
CA GLU A 71 -11.79 -12.83 0.65
C GLU A 71 -12.72 -11.65 0.34
N LEU A 72 -12.20 -10.55 -0.21
CA LEU A 72 -12.96 -9.30 -0.38
C LEU A 72 -13.41 -9.05 -1.83
N ILE A 73 -12.81 -9.72 -2.80
CA ILE A 73 -13.18 -9.58 -4.21
C ILE A 73 -13.90 -10.84 -4.62
N ALA A 74 -15.19 -10.71 -4.94
CA ALA A 74 -15.95 -11.81 -5.52
C ALA A 74 -15.23 -12.31 -6.77
N GLN A 75 -14.94 -13.61 -6.81
CA GLN A 75 -14.47 -14.24 -8.04
C GLN A 75 -15.64 -14.24 -9.04
N PRO A 76 -15.39 -13.87 -10.30
CA PRO A 76 -16.42 -13.98 -11.34
C PRO A 76 -16.87 -15.42 -11.55
#